data_AF-W6NR74-F1
#
_entry.id   AF-W6NR74-F1
#
_cell.length_a   1.000
_cell.length_b   1.000
_cell.length_c   1.000
_cell.angle_alpha   90.00
_cell.angle_beta   90.00
_cell.angle_gamma   90.00
#
_symmetry.space_group_name_H-M   'P 1'
#
loop_
_entity.id
_entity.type
_entity.pdbx_description
1 polymer ?
#
loop_
_entity_poly.entity_id
_entity_poly.type
_entity_poly.pdbx_seq_one_letter_code
_entity_poly.pdbx_strand_id
1 'polypeptide(L)'
;MSFRILFILGNSGTVGDEQLIEQEAKDHGDILQANFVDSYDNLTIKSIAAMRYVAGVCTEVKAIFKVDDDVAWNVLETSLLVNYAAANNSIHCPL
;
A
#
# COMPACT_ATOMS: atom_id res chain seq x y z
N MET A 1 9.54 6.00 -15.12
CA MET A 1 9.38 5.86 -13.66
C MET A 1 9.05 4.41 -13.39
N SER A 2 9.77 3.74 -12.48
CA SER A 2 9.45 2.37 -12.07
C SER A 2 8.81 2.44 -10.69
N PHE A 3 7.64 1.83 -10.54
CA PHE A 3 6.96 1.67 -9.27
C PHE A 3 6.65 0.19 -9.07
N ARG A 4 6.43 -0.21 -7.82
CA ARG A 4 5.88 -1.52 -7.45
C ARG A 4 4.59 -1.28 -6.69
N ILE A 5 3.62 -2.15 -6.93
CA ILE A 5 2.36 -2.16 -6.20
C ILE A 5 2.52 -3.16 -5.05
N LEU A 6 1.88 -2.87 -3.91
CA LEU A 6 1.81 -3.76 -2.77
C LEU A 6 0.40 -3.64 -2.18
N PHE A 7 -0.34 -4.74 -2.19
CA PHE A 7 -1.66 -4.84 -1.57
C PHE A 7 -1.49 -5.19 -0.10
N ILE A 8 -2.07 -4.38 0.78
CA ILE A 8 -2.01 -4.59 2.22
C ILE A 8 -3.33 -5.22 2.64
N LEU A 9 -3.27 -6.32 3.38
CA LEU A 9 -4.45 -7.07 3.82
C LEU A 9 -4.32 -7.46 5.30
N GLY A 10 -5.46 -7.62 5.96
CA GLY A 10 -5.58 -8.40 7.18
C GLY A 10 -6.13 -9.80 6.91
N ASN A 11 -6.52 -10.49 7.97
CA ASN A 11 -7.32 -11.70 7.89
C ASN A 11 -8.74 -11.35 7.45
N SER A 12 -9.27 -12.04 6.44
CA SER A 12 -10.60 -11.81 5.85
C SER A 12 -11.75 -12.24 6.76
N GLY A 13 -11.48 -13.11 7.74
CA GLY A 13 -12.47 -13.66 8.65
C GLY A 13 -13.28 -14.83 8.08
N THR A 14 -13.05 -15.23 6.82
CA THR A 14 -13.68 -16.42 6.22
C THR A 14 -12.64 -17.36 5.61
N VAL A 15 -12.84 -18.67 5.77
CA VAL A 15 -11.90 -19.67 5.22
C VAL A 15 -11.83 -19.61 3.69
N GLY A 16 -12.95 -19.29 3.03
CA GLY A 16 -13.01 -19.18 1.57
C GLY A 16 -12.14 -18.03 1.06
N ASP A 17 -12.27 -16.84 1.64
CA ASP A 17 -11.51 -15.68 1.20
C ASP A 17 -10.01 -15.83 1.51
N GLU A 18 -9.64 -16.45 2.63
CA GLU A 18 -8.22 -16.76 2.93
C GLU A 18 -7.59 -17.66 1.87
N GLN A 19 -8.31 -18.66 1.36
CA GLN A 19 -7.80 -19.53 0.29
C GLN A 19 -7.61 -18.76 -1.03
N LEU A 20 -8.49 -17.81 -1.33
CA LEU A 20 -8.36 -16.95 -2.51
C LEU A 20 -7.17 -16.00 -2.36
N ILE A 21 -6.98 -15.41 -1.18
CA ILE A 21 -5.83 -14.56 -0.86
C ILE A 21 -4.52 -15.35 -0.99
N GLU A 22 -4.46 -16.58 -0.48
CA GLU A 22 -3.28 -17.43 -0.60
C GLU A 22 -2.96 -17.77 -2.06
N GLN A 23 -3.99 -18.02 -2.87
CA GLN A 23 -3.82 -18.29 -4.30
C GLN A 23 -3.34 -17.04 -5.06
N GLU A 24 -3.96 -15.88 -4.83
CA GLU A 24 -3.54 -14.61 -5.42
C GLU A 24 -2.07 -14.31 -5.08
N ALA A 25 -1.70 -14.47 -3.81
CA ALA A 25 -0.35 -14.19 -3.34
C ALA A 25 0.69 -15.10 -4.01
N LYS A 26 0.33 -16.36 -4.33
CA LYS A 26 1.18 -17.28 -5.09
C LYS A 26 1.33 -16.85 -6.55
N ASP A 27 0.28 -16.30 -7.14
CA ASP A 27 0.25 -15.95 -8.55
C ASP A 27 0.95 -14.60 -8.84
N HIS A 28 0.84 -13.64 -7.92
CA HIS A 28 1.33 -12.27 -8.12
C HIS A 28 2.49 -11.85 -7.20
N GLY A 29 2.52 -12.35 -5.96
CA GLY A 29 3.61 -12.07 -5.02
C GLY A 29 3.66 -10.62 -4.51
N ASP A 30 2.56 -9.88 -4.60
CA ASP A 30 2.45 -8.47 -4.20
C ASP A 30 1.44 -8.23 -3.06
N ILE A 31 1.10 -9.27 -2.30
CA ILE A 31 0.35 -9.16 -1.05
C ILE A 31 1.27 -9.08 0.17
N LEU A 32 1.03 -8.08 1.03
CA LEU A 32 1.43 -8.07 2.43
C LEU A 32 0.20 -8.30 3.31
N GLN A 33 0.02 -9.53 3.77
CA GLN A 33 -1.01 -9.88 4.74
C GLN A 33 -0.43 -9.83 6.16
N ALA A 34 -0.98 -8.99 7.03
CA ALA A 34 -0.56 -8.91 8.43
C ALA A 34 -1.62 -9.50 9.37
N ASN A 35 -1.18 -9.94 10.55
CA ASN A 35 -2.04 -10.66 11.49
C ASN A 35 -2.95 -9.72 12.30
N PHE A 36 -4.02 -9.23 11.67
CA PHE A 36 -5.11 -8.48 12.27
C PHE A 36 -6.42 -8.76 11.51
N VAL A 37 -7.60 -8.55 12.10
CA VAL A 37 -8.87 -8.70 11.37
C VAL A 37 -9.04 -7.53 10.41
N ASP A 38 -9.19 -7.80 9.10
CA ASP A 38 -9.41 -6.74 8.12
C ASP A 38 -10.82 -6.17 8.26
N SER A 39 -10.90 -4.96 8.80
CA SER A 39 -12.14 -4.25 9.01
C SER A 39 -11.88 -2.74 8.95
N TYR A 40 -12.94 -1.98 8.72
CA TYR A 40 -12.86 -0.52 8.69
C TYR A 40 -12.26 0.06 9.99
N ASP A 41 -12.64 -0.51 11.14
CA ASP A 41 -12.12 -0.09 12.45
C ASP A 41 -10.60 -0.33 12.59
N ASN A 42 -10.05 -1.28 11.84
CA ASN A 42 -8.64 -1.67 11.91
C ASN A 42 -7.76 -1.05 10.81
N LEU A 43 -8.27 -0.09 10.03
CA LEU A 43 -7.49 0.60 8.98
C LEU A 43 -6.21 1.29 9.51
N THR A 44 -6.23 1.73 10.77
CA THR A 44 -5.02 2.25 11.44
C THR A 44 -3.95 1.18 11.59
N ILE A 45 -4.32 -0.04 12.00
CA ILE A 45 -3.40 -1.18 12.13
C ILE A 45 -2.85 -1.56 10.75
N LYS A 46 -3.72 -1.60 9.74
CA LYS A 46 -3.35 -1.85 8.33
C LYS A 46 -2.29 -0.86 7.84
N SER A 47 -2.50 0.43 8.11
CA SER A 47 -1.55 1.50 7.74
C SER A 47 -0.22 1.36 8.46
N ILE A 48 -0.24 1.03 9.77
CA ILE A 48 0.98 0.81 10.55
C ILE A 48 1.74 -0.42 10.05
N ALA A 49 1.05 -1.52 9.69
CA ALA A 49 1.66 -2.71 9.14
C ALA A 49 2.41 -2.42 7.83
N ALA A 50 1.77 -1.68 6.91
CA ALA A 50 2.39 -1.23 5.67
C ALA A 50 3.64 -0.39 5.92
N MET A 51 3.54 0.64 6.79
CA MET A 51 4.69 1.51 7.11
C MET A 51 5.84 0.73 7.75
N ARG A 52 5.56 -0.20 8.66
CA ARG A 52 6.58 -1.04 9.30
C ARG A 52 7.30 -1.93 8.29
N TYR A 53 6.56 -2.54 7.36
CA TYR A 53 7.14 -3.37 6.31
C TYR A 53 8.05 -2.53 5.40
N VAL A 54 7.55 -1.41 4.88
CA VAL A 54 8.32 -0.55 3.97
C VAL A 54 9.57 0.00 4.67
N ALA A 55 9.45 0.47 5.91
CA ALA A 55 10.59 0.97 6.68
C ALA A 55 11.66 -0.10 6.96
N GLY A 56 11.27 -1.37 7.09
CA GLY A 56 12.18 -2.48 7.39
C GLY A 56 12.77 -3.18 6.16
N VAL A 57 12.03 -3.24 5.05
CA VAL A 57 12.37 -4.05 3.87
C VAL A 57 12.76 -3.18 2.67
N CYS A 58 12.18 -2.00 2.53
CA CYS A 58 12.32 -1.15 1.36
C CYS A 58 13.18 0.08 1.65
N THR A 59 14.45 -0.10 1.99
CA THR A 59 15.33 1.00 2.44
C THR A 59 15.70 2.02 1.36
N GLU A 60 15.53 1.67 0.08
CA GLU A 60 15.91 2.52 -1.06
C GLU A 60 14.72 3.26 -1.72
N VAL A 61 13.49 3.07 -1.22
CA VAL A 61 12.32 3.74 -1.83
C VAL A 61 12.34 5.23 -1.49
N LYS A 62 12.20 6.06 -2.52
CA LYS A 62 12.23 7.53 -2.38
C LYS A 62 10.89 8.11 -1.92
N ALA A 63 9.81 7.40 -2.19
CA ALA A 63 8.46 7.85 -1.88
C ALA A 63 7.52 6.64 -1.75
N ILE A 64 6.47 6.82 -0.96
CA ILE A 64 5.36 5.89 -0.81
C ILE A 64 4.11 6.64 -1.23
N PHE A 65 3.32 6.04 -2.12
CA PHE A 65 2.01 6.56 -2.49
C PHE A 65 0.96 5.59 -1.96
N LYS A 66 0.21 6.01 -0.94
CA LYS A 66 -0.90 5.25 -0.37
C LYS A 66 -2.19 5.73 -1.00
N VAL A 67 -2.95 4.80 -1.55
CA VAL A 67 -4.25 5.03 -2.17
C VAL A 67 -5.15 3.85 -1.85
N ASP A 68 -6.45 4.08 -1.79
CA ASP A 68 -7.44 3.03 -1.57
C ASP A 68 -7.81 2.36 -2.91
N ASP A 69 -8.38 1.16 -2.87
CA ASP A 69 -8.64 0.30 -4.03
C ASP A 69 -9.83 0.77 -4.89
N ASP A 70 -10.60 1.73 -4.39
CA ASP A 70 -11.73 2.36 -5.07
C ASP A 70 -11.41 3.73 -5.69
N VAL A 71 -10.14 4.10 -5.76
CA VAL A 71 -9.67 5.38 -6.31
C VAL A 71 -9.00 5.19 -7.69
N ALA A 72 -9.42 6.00 -8.67
CA ALA A 72 -8.73 6.08 -9.94
C ALA A 72 -7.40 6.85 -9.81
N TRP A 73 -6.30 6.26 -10.29
CA TRP A 73 -4.96 6.83 -10.16
C TRP A 73 -4.37 7.29 -11.50
N ASN A 74 -4.04 8.58 -11.62
CA ASN A 74 -3.25 9.10 -12.74
C ASN A 74 -1.75 9.02 -12.43
N VAL A 75 -1.10 7.97 -12.94
CA VAL A 75 0.31 7.68 -12.68
C VAL A 75 1.24 8.83 -13.10
N LEU A 76 0.97 9.50 -14.22
CA LEU A 76 1.86 10.55 -14.74
C LEU A 76 1.83 11.80 -13.85
N GLU A 77 0.63 12.27 -13.51
CA GLU A 77 0.45 13.45 -12.67
C GLU A 77 0.98 13.21 -11.25
N THR A 78 0.66 12.06 -10.65
CA THR A 78 1.19 11.70 -9.33
C THR A 78 2.71 11.60 -9.34
N SER A 79 3.30 11.08 -10.42
CA SER A 79 4.76 10.98 -10.55
C SER A 79 5.43 12.37 -10.55
N LEU A 80 4.83 13.34 -11.25
CA LEU A 80 5.32 14.72 -11.26
C LEU A 80 5.22 15.35 -9.87
N LEU A 81 4.06 15.18 -9.21
CA LEU A 81 3.83 15.71 -7.87
C LEU A 81 4.80 15.14 -6.83
N VAL A 82 4.98 13.81 -6.82
CA VAL A 82 5.87 13.13 -5.88
C VAL A 82 7.31 13.59 -6.06
N ASN A 83 7.80 13.70 -7.30
CA ASN A 83 9.15 14.17 -7.57
C ASN A 83 9.34 15.62 -7.12
N TYR A 84 8.36 16.49 -7.36
CA TYR A 84 8.38 17.87 -6.91
C TYR A 84 8.39 17.97 -5.37
N ALA A 85 7.49 17.25 -4.69
CA ALA A 85 7.37 17.30 -3.23
C ALA A 85 8.62 16.76 -2.52
N ALA A 86 9.19 15.66 -3.03
CA ALA A 86 10.41 15.06 -2.50
C ALA A 86 11.64 15.98 -2.67
N ALA A 87 11.76 16.67 -3.82
CA ALA A 87 12.87 17.59 -4.07
C ALA A 87 12.83 18.84 -3.17
N ASN A 88 11.63 19.26 -2.77
CA ASN A 88 11.41 20.49 -2.00
C ASN A 88 11.10 20.25 -0.51
N ASN A 89 11.07 18.98 -0.06
CA ASN A 89 10.68 18.59 1.29
C ASN A 89 9.36 19.23 1.75
N SER A 90 8.37 19.28 0.86
CA SER A 90 7.11 19.98 1.06
C SER A 90 5.93 19.03 1.23
N ILE A 91 5.02 19.34 2.14
CA ILE A 91 3.71 18.68 2.24
C ILE A 91 2.76 19.37 1.26
N HIS A 92 2.16 18.60 0.35
CA HIS A 92 1.19 19.10 -0.61
C HIS A 92 -0.23 18.67 -0.23
N CYS A 93 -1.11 19.65 0.03
CA CYS A 93 -2.55 19.47 0.12
C CYS A 93 -3.21 20.32 -0.97
N PRO A 94 -3.84 19.73 -2.00
CA PRO A 94 -4.70 20.49 -2.88
C PRO A 94 -5.92 20.95 -2.06
N LEU A 95 -6.16 22.27 -2.02
CA LEU A 95 -7.39 22.86 -1.48
C LEU A 95 -8.53 22.72 -2.49
#